data_AF-A0A0F8CDB2-F1
#
_entry.id   AF-A0A0F8CDB2-F1
#
_cell.length_a   1.000
_cell.length_b   1.000
_cell.length_c   1.000
_cell.angle_alpha   90.00
_cell.angle_beta   90.00
_cell.angle_gamma   90.00
#
_symmetry.space_group_name_H-M   'P 1'
#
loop_
_entity.id
_entity.type
_entity.pdbx_description
1 polymer ?
#
loop_
_entity_poly.entity_id
_entity_poly.type
_entity_poly.pdbx_seq_one_letter_code
_entity_poly.pdbx_strand_id
1 'polypeptide(L)'
;MKRWRLRYYALMVILVAGMYFLLTPVIAHVPTFGEGGKSPETATSVENPTKSRVLYGQLSGADVQYYSFKMEKGERIVLGLIVPAGKEGQIYTPDLILMGPGLANEGEVPETAEVPEGYGAKVFSGKIPESATYEGFTPSAFYSLARADLQAPESGTYYAAVSSIEGGGNYGVILGYREIFSLIEWLLIPLNQIRTYRWEGQSLPFIFFPLGVTLATGILAISLKKEAAAGFNPARWAGIFAGLFFLGTGLSFIFQMLVSLSRSSYSPEVIITVFLALASIGLGITALILSLKNEGYGIKSTRKQFYFFGLGLAGLLLWAGWFIGPILAFEAAVLPWRRKR
;
A
#
# COMPACT_ATOMS: atom_id res chain seq x y z
N MET A 1 -5.22 -17.10 -38.12
CA MET A 1 -6.39 -17.08 -37.21
C MET A 1 -6.11 -17.56 -35.77
N LYS A 2 -5.31 -18.62 -35.52
CA LYS A 2 -5.03 -19.13 -34.15
C LYS A 2 -4.38 -18.15 -33.16
N ARG A 3 -3.41 -17.34 -33.63
CA ARG A 3 -2.62 -16.43 -32.77
C ARG A 3 -3.41 -15.21 -32.24
N TRP A 4 -4.47 -14.82 -32.94
CA TRP A 4 -5.36 -13.73 -32.51
C TRP A 4 -6.33 -14.21 -31.44
N ARG A 5 -6.93 -15.39 -31.60
CA ARG A 5 -7.80 -16.00 -30.59
C ARG A 5 -7.09 -16.16 -29.25
N LEU A 6 -5.84 -16.64 -29.25
CA LEU A 6 -5.06 -16.82 -28.01
C LEU A 6 -4.81 -15.52 -27.24
N ARG A 7 -4.63 -14.39 -27.94
CA ARG A 7 -4.45 -13.06 -27.31
C ARG A 7 -5.73 -12.53 -26.69
N TYR A 8 -6.88 -12.76 -27.33
CA TYR A 8 -8.18 -12.41 -26.75
C TYR A 8 -8.53 -13.29 -25.55
N TYR A 9 -8.22 -14.60 -25.60
CA TYR A 9 -8.38 -15.48 -24.45
C TYR A 9 -7.49 -15.07 -23.29
N ALA A 10 -6.21 -14.73 -23.53
CA ALA A 10 -5.33 -14.25 -22.47
C ALA A 10 -5.81 -12.94 -21.85
N LEU A 11 -6.24 -11.96 -22.67
CA LEU A 11 -6.82 -10.71 -22.18
C LEU A 11 -8.12 -10.94 -21.40
N MET A 12 -9.00 -11.81 -21.90
CA MET A 12 -10.25 -12.16 -21.23
C MET A 12 -9.99 -12.90 -19.92
N VAL A 13 -9.02 -13.81 -19.86
CA VAL A 13 -8.62 -14.48 -18.62
C VAL A 13 -8.03 -13.48 -17.64
N ILE A 14 -7.21 -12.52 -18.08
CA ILE A 14 -6.69 -11.44 -17.21
C ILE A 14 -7.83 -10.55 -16.71
N LEU A 15 -8.81 -10.21 -17.57
CA LEU A 15 -9.96 -9.40 -17.19
C LEU A 15 -10.91 -10.14 -16.25
N VAL A 16 -11.14 -11.43 -16.46
CA VAL A 16 -11.97 -12.27 -15.59
C VAL A 16 -11.25 -12.55 -14.27
N ALA A 17 -9.94 -12.80 -14.30
CA ALA A 17 -9.12 -12.92 -13.09
C ALA A 17 -9.06 -11.59 -12.33
N GLY A 18 -8.93 -10.47 -13.04
CA GLY A 18 -9.00 -9.13 -12.45
C GLY A 18 -10.38 -8.82 -11.88
N MET A 19 -11.46 -9.22 -12.55
CA MET A 19 -12.83 -9.08 -12.04
C MET A 19 -13.05 -9.97 -10.81
N TYR A 20 -12.53 -11.19 -10.80
CA TYR A 20 -12.56 -12.09 -9.65
C TYR A 20 -11.73 -11.54 -8.47
N PHE A 21 -10.60 -10.91 -8.76
CA PHE A 21 -9.75 -10.22 -7.79
C PHE A 21 -10.41 -8.96 -7.22
N LEU A 22 -11.20 -8.23 -8.01
CA LEU A 22 -12.04 -7.13 -7.52
C LEU A 22 -13.23 -7.60 -6.66
N LEU A 23 -13.58 -8.90 -6.73
CA LEU A 23 -14.67 -9.51 -5.97
C LEU A 23 -14.19 -10.21 -4.68
N THR A 24 -12.88 -10.43 -4.50
CA THR A 24 -12.37 -10.94 -3.22
C THR A 24 -12.49 -9.85 -2.15
N PRO A 25 -12.97 -10.19 -0.94
CA PRO A 25 -12.95 -9.25 0.18
C PRO A 25 -11.53 -8.72 0.33
N VAL A 26 -11.36 -7.42 0.11
CA VAL A 26 -10.07 -6.75 0.24
C VAL A 26 -9.76 -6.73 1.73
N ILE A 27 -9.03 -7.72 2.26
CA ILE A 27 -8.48 -7.63 3.61
C ILE A 27 -7.23 -6.77 3.49
N ALA A 28 -7.41 -5.47 3.43
CA ALA A 28 -6.30 -4.53 3.48
C ALA A 28 -6.61 -3.49 4.54
N HIS A 29 -5.62 -3.09 5.30
CA HIS A 29 -5.83 -1.97 6.20
C HIS A 29 -5.69 -0.67 5.42
N VAL A 30 -6.57 0.31 5.65
CA VAL A 30 -6.34 1.67 5.17
C VAL A 30 -5.22 2.29 6.00
N PRO A 31 -4.05 2.63 5.41
CA PRO A 31 -2.96 3.23 6.14
C PRO A 31 -3.26 4.70 6.42
N THR A 32 -3.08 5.11 7.67
CA THR A 32 -3.20 6.51 8.12
C THR A 32 -1.96 6.89 8.90
N PHE A 33 -1.41 8.08 8.64
CA PHE A 33 -0.18 8.54 9.28
C PHE A 33 -0.49 9.77 10.10
N GLY A 34 -0.15 9.73 11.39
CA GLY A 34 -0.33 10.83 12.34
C GLY A 34 0.51 10.60 13.58
N GLU A 35 0.86 11.66 14.30
CA GLU A 35 1.73 11.52 15.46
C GLU A 35 1.01 10.92 16.68
N GLY A 36 -0.31 10.74 16.66
CA GLY A 36 -1.08 10.43 17.87
C GLY A 36 -1.21 11.65 18.77
N GLY A 37 -2.11 11.59 19.76
CA GLY A 37 -2.14 12.60 20.83
C GLY A 37 -1.18 12.20 21.96
N LYS A 38 -0.63 13.17 22.68
CA LYS A 38 0.26 12.91 23.84
C LYS A 38 -0.48 12.70 25.16
N SER A 39 -1.78 12.97 25.16
CA SER A 39 -2.69 12.78 26.30
C SER A 39 -4.09 12.38 25.80
N PRO A 40 -4.99 11.91 26.67
CA PRO A 40 -6.38 11.65 26.30
C PRO A 40 -7.11 12.87 25.68
N GLU A 41 -6.86 14.09 26.17
CA GLU A 41 -7.49 15.33 25.69
C GLU A 41 -7.01 15.71 24.29
N THR A 42 -5.76 15.37 23.96
CA THR A 42 -5.13 15.64 22.67
C THR A 42 -5.18 14.43 21.73
N ALA A 43 -5.83 13.34 22.15
CA ALA A 43 -5.91 12.08 21.41
C ALA A 43 -6.40 12.29 19.98
N THR A 44 -5.75 11.61 19.03
CA THR A 44 -6.17 11.67 17.63
C THR A 44 -7.51 10.96 17.48
N SER A 45 -8.55 11.69 17.11
CA SER A 45 -9.89 11.13 16.97
C SER A 45 -10.01 10.27 15.72
N VAL A 46 -10.57 9.08 15.88
CA VAL A 46 -10.79 8.11 14.80
C VAL A 46 -12.28 7.96 14.54
N GLU A 47 -12.72 8.48 13.40
CA GLU A 47 -14.10 8.32 12.93
C GLU A 47 -14.34 6.91 12.40
N ASN A 48 -15.57 6.40 12.52
CA ASN A 48 -15.98 5.08 12.05
C ASN A 48 -15.06 3.93 12.54
N PRO A 49 -15.00 3.66 13.86
CA PRO A 49 -14.05 2.70 14.45
C PRO A 49 -14.27 1.25 14.03
N THR A 50 -15.44 0.92 13.46
CA THR A 50 -15.68 -0.41 12.88
C THR A 50 -14.93 -0.64 11.56
N LYS A 51 -14.57 0.44 10.84
CA LYS A 51 -13.82 0.35 9.57
C LYS A 51 -12.35 0.06 9.87
N SER A 52 -11.88 -1.07 9.34
CA SER A 52 -10.51 -1.57 9.44
C SER A 52 -9.51 -0.56 8.86
N ARG A 53 -8.56 -0.14 9.68
CA ARG A 53 -7.45 0.76 9.31
C ARG A 53 -6.24 0.53 10.19
N VAL A 54 -5.07 0.94 9.71
CA VAL A 54 -3.84 1.00 10.52
C VAL A 54 -3.48 2.47 10.73
N LEU A 55 -3.36 2.85 12.00
CA LEU A 55 -2.86 4.14 12.46
C LEU A 55 -1.36 4.00 12.70
N TYR A 56 -0.56 4.51 11.77
CA TYR A 56 0.90 4.47 11.82
C TYR A 56 1.44 5.66 12.61
N GLY A 57 2.34 5.37 13.55
CA GLY A 57 3.01 6.37 14.37
C GLY A 57 4.43 5.94 14.75
N GLN A 58 5.10 6.80 15.50
CA GLN A 58 6.43 6.57 16.02
C GLN A 58 6.49 6.97 17.50
N LEU A 59 7.19 6.16 18.30
CA LEU A 59 7.54 6.47 19.69
C LEU A 59 9.00 6.87 19.80
N SER A 60 9.30 7.87 20.63
CA SER A 60 10.66 8.29 20.97
C SER A 60 10.91 8.12 22.46
N GLY A 61 11.48 6.97 22.88
CA GLY A 61 11.73 6.68 24.29
C GLY A 61 10.43 6.42 25.08
N ALA A 62 10.40 6.83 26.35
CA ALA A 62 9.27 6.67 27.28
C ALA A 62 8.07 7.58 26.93
N ASP A 63 7.58 7.45 25.70
CA ASP A 63 6.48 8.20 25.11
C ASP A 63 5.20 7.35 25.11
N VAL A 64 4.05 8.02 25.21
CA VAL A 64 2.72 7.41 25.01
C VAL A 64 1.99 8.15 23.91
N GLN A 65 1.24 7.41 23.08
CA GLN A 65 0.44 7.97 22.00
C GLN A 65 -0.99 7.48 22.06
N TYR A 66 -1.95 8.39 22.00
CA TYR A 66 -3.38 8.17 22.21
C TYR A 66 -4.21 8.36 20.94
N TYR A 67 -5.14 7.42 20.75
CA TYR A 67 -6.16 7.45 19.71
C TYR A 67 -7.54 7.30 20.37
N SER A 68 -8.47 8.20 20.08
CA SER A 68 -9.81 8.20 20.66
C SER A 68 -10.87 7.76 19.65
N PHE A 69 -11.85 7.00 20.09
CA PHE A 69 -12.97 6.56 19.25
C PHE A 69 -14.23 6.32 20.08
N LYS A 70 -15.40 6.48 19.46
CA LYS A 70 -16.70 6.28 20.15
C LYS A 70 -17.27 4.90 19.88
N MET A 71 -17.75 4.25 20.92
CA MET A 71 -18.42 2.95 20.84
C MET A 71 -19.76 3.00 21.56
N GLU A 72 -20.73 2.25 21.07
CA GLU A 72 -21.97 1.97 21.78
C GLU A 72 -21.89 0.66 22.56
N LYS A 73 -22.62 0.56 23.67
CA LYS A 73 -22.68 -0.66 24.49
C LYS A 73 -23.01 -1.88 23.65
N GLY A 74 -22.20 -2.93 23.78
CA GLY A 74 -22.32 -4.19 23.05
C GLY A 74 -21.67 -4.19 21.67
N GLU A 75 -21.20 -3.05 21.16
CA GLU A 75 -20.44 -3.03 19.91
C GLU A 75 -19.06 -3.67 20.08
N ARG A 76 -18.60 -4.36 19.04
CA ARG A 76 -17.31 -5.04 19.03
C ARG A 76 -16.16 -4.06 18.80
N ILE A 77 -15.21 -4.03 19.73
CA ILE A 77 -13.92 -3.35 19.64
C ILE A 77 -12.88 -4.37 19.17
N VAL A 78 -12.23 -4.08 18.06
CA VAL A 78 -11.10 -4.86 17.55
C VAL A 78 -9.90 -3.94 17.44
N LEU A 79 -8.84 -4.27 18.18
CA LEU A 79 -7.56 -3.58 18.14
C LEU A 79 -6.43 -4.55 17.89
N GLY A 80 -5.37 -4.08 17.25
CA GLY A 80 -4.10 -4.78 17.13
C GLY A 80 -2.93 -3.81 17.22
N LEU A 81 -1.78 -4.31 17.65
CA LEU A 81 -0.53 -3.55 17.67
C LEU A 81 0.50 -4.27 16.80
N ILE A 82 1.06 -3.54 15.84
CA ILE A 82 2.07 -4.04 14.94
C ILE A 82 3.33 -3.18 14.98
N VAL A 83 4.48 -3.81 14.71
CA VAL A 83 5.77 -3.14 14.50
C VAL A 83 6.41 -3.70 13.23
N PRO A 84 7.23 -2.94 12.50
CA PRO A 84 7.85 -3.45 11.27
C PRO A 84 8.80 -4.61 11.58
N ALA A 85 8.87 -5.58 10.67
CA ALA A 85 9.87 -6.63 10.73
C ALA A 85 11.23 -6.03 10.31
N GLY A 86 11.93 -5.46 11.29
CA GLY A 86 13.24 -4.84 11.14
C GLY A 86 14.38 -5.86 11.01
N LYS A 87 15.63 -5.39 11.11
CA LYS A 87 16.79 -6.28 11.24
C LYS A 87 16.75 -6.97 12.61
N GLU A 88 17.10 -8.27 12.65
CA GLU A 88 17.18 -9.05 13.88
C GLU A 88 18.00 -8.31 14.95
N GLY A 89 17.49 -8.26 16.18
CA GLY A 89 18.17 -7.66 17.34
C GLY A 89 17.84 -6.19 17.67
N GLN A 90 16.92 -5.55 16.94
CA GLN A 90 16.46 -4.17 17.22
C GLN A 90 14.93 -4.04 17.28
N ILE A 91 14.24 -5.09 17.71
CA ILE A 91 12.77 -5.09 17.80
C ILE A 91 12.39 -4.59 19.20
N TYR A 92 11.74 -3.42 19.25
CA TYR A 92 11.13 -2.90 20.45
C TYR A 92 9.70 -3.44 20.58
N THR A 93 9.24 -3.71 21.81
CA THR A 93 7.94 -4.33 22.09
C THR A 93 7.08 -3.36 22.90
N PRO A 94 6.42 -2.40 22.23
CA PRO A 94 5.48 -1.52 22.90
C PRO A 94 4.25 -2.31 23.37
N ASP A 95 3.57 -1.75 24.35
CA ASP A 95 2.31 -2.25 24.87
C ASP A 95 1.13 -1.50 24.27
N LEU A 96 0.02 -2.21 24.11
CA LEU A 96 -1.26 -1.65 23.71
C LEU A 96 -2.15 -1.54 24.94
N ILE A 97 -2.70 -0.37 25.21
CA ILE A 97 -3.58 -0.12 26.35
C ILE A 97 -4.94 0.32 25.82
N LEU A 98 -6.00 -0.37 26.21
CA LEU A 98 -7.37 0.01 25.92
C LEU A 98 -8.00 0.61 27.17
N MET A 99 -8.48 1.85 27.07
CA MET A 99 -9.14 2.57 28.15
C MET A 99 -10.57 2.91 27.76
N GLY A 100 -11.50 2.86 28.71
CA GLY A 100 -12.90 3.14 28.42
C GLY A 100 -13.84 2.98 29.61
N PRO A 101 -15.07 3.50 29.49
CA PRO A 101 -16.10 3.36 30.51
C PRO A 101 -16.49 1.89 30.67
N GLY A 102 -16.74 1.48 31.91
CA GLY A 102 -17.17 0.12 32.28
C GLY A 102 -16.14 -1.00 32.08
N LEU A 103 -14.92 -0.70 31.62
CA LEU A 103 -13.85 -1.69 31.54
C LEU A 103 -13.34 -2.05 32.95
N ALA A 104 -12.93 -3.30 33.14
CA ALA A 104 -12.19 -3.69 34.33
C ALA A 104 -10.71 -3.33 34.16
N ASN A 105 -10.03 -3.05 35.28
CA ASN A 105 -8.58 -2.87 35.27
C ASN A 105 -7.89 -4.22 35.15
N GLU A 106 -7.10 -4.40 34.10
CA GLU A 106 -6.38 -5.63 33.80
C GLU A 106 -4.96 -5.30 33.32
N GLY A 107 -3.95 -5.84 34.01
CA GLY A 107 -2.54 -5.50 33.77
C GLY A 107 -2.12 -4.21 34.47
N GLU A 108 -0.82 -3.90 34.39
CA GLU A 108 -0.22 -2.73 35.03
C GLU A 108 -0.07 -1.60 34.01
N VAL A 109 -0.79 -0.50 34.23
CA VAL A 109 -0.70 0.68 33.36
C VAL A 109 0.62 1.40 33.66
N PRO A 110 1.47 1.67 32.66
CA PRO A 110 2.71 2.42 32.87
C PRO A 110 2.44 3.80 33.49
N GLU A 111 3.32 4.26 34.37
CA GLU A 111 3.19 5.59 35.02
C GLU A 111 3.14 6.76 34.02
N THR A 112 3.71 6.55 32.82
CA THR A 112 3.68 7.54 31.73
C THR A 112 2.33 7.63 31.03
N ALA A 113 1.41 6.70 31.27
CA ALA A 113 0.10 6.66 30.65
C ALA A 113 -0.99 7.20 31.59
N GLU A 114 -1.57 8.33 31.20
CA GLU A 114 -2.77 8.90 31.80
C GLU A 114 -4.02 8.08 31.44
N VAL A 115 -4.85 7.79 32.46
CA VAL A 115 -6.16 7.14 32.32
C VAL A 115 -7.23 8.15 32.74
N PRO A 116 -8.24 8.43 31.90
CA PRO A 116 -9.33 9.34 32.26
C PRO A 116 -10.06 8.93 33.55
N GLU A 117 -10.56 9.91 34.29
CA GLU A 117 -11.29 9.63 35.54
C GLU A 117 -12.53 8.77 35.30
N GLY A 118 -12.73 7.76 36.15
CA GLY A 118 -13.86 6.82 36.05
C GLY A 118 -13.70 5.75 34.96
N TYR A 119 -12.58 5.71 34.23
CA TYR A 119 -12.33 4.71 33.21
C TYR A 119 -11.59 3.50 33.79
N GLY A 120 -11.85 2.33 33.20
CA GLY A 120 -10.98 1.16 33.37
C GLY A 120 -9.96 1.06 32.24
N ALA A 121 -8.87 0.36 32.50
CA ALA A 121 -7.79 0.15 31.55
C ALA A 121 -7.37 -1.33 31.46
N LYS A 122 -7.23 -1.83 30.23
CA LYS A 122 -6.74 -3.17 29.92
C LYS A 122 -5.44 -3.09 29.13
N VAL A 123 -4.36 -3.60 29.71
CA VAL A 123 -3.01 -3.60 29.13
C VAL A 123 -2.76 -4.92 28.42
N PHE A 124 -2.37 -4.84 27.16
CA PHE A 124 -1.96 -5.96 26.33
C PHE A 124 -0.46 -5.85 26.06
N SER A 125 0.33 -6.59 26.83
CA SER A 125 1.79 -6.55 26.68
C SER A 125 2.23 -7.06 25.32
N GLY A 126 3.11 -6.31 24.66
CA GLY A 126 3.63 -6.67 23.35
C GLY A 126 4.47 -7.94 23.40
N LYS A 127 4.11 -8.96 22.62
CA LYS A 127 4.88 -10.22 22.52
C LYS A 127 5.28 -10.48 21.08
N ILE A 128 6.58 -10.62 20.84
CA ILE A 128 7.09 -10.97 19.51
C ILE A 128 6.64 -12.40 19.19
N PRO A 129 5.88 -12.62 18.10
CA PRO A 129 5.52 -13.96 17.67
C PRO A 129 6.71 -14.66 16.99
N GLU A 130 6.60 -15.97 16.78
CA GLU A 130 7.68 -16.77 16.14
C GLU A 130 8.06 -16.29 14.74
N SER A 131 7.12 -15.69 14.00
CA SER A 131 7.37 -15.15 12.66
C SER A 131 6.57 -13.87 12.40
N ALA A 132 7.11 -13.00 11.55
CA ALA A 132 6.39 -11.85 11.05
C ALA A 132 5.33 -12.27 10.02
N THR A 133 4.29 -11.45 9.89
CA THR A 133 3.22 -11.58 8.90
C THR A 133 3.58 -10.83 7.62
N TYR A 134 3.29 -11.43 6.47
CA TYR A 134 3.40 -10.80 5.15
C TYR A 134 2.08 -10.15 4.74
N GLU A 135 2.12 -8.90 4.27
CA GLU A 135 0.98 -8.18 3.70
C GLU A 135 1.10 -8.13 2.16
N GLY A 136 0.05 -8.51 1.42
CA GLY A 136 0.12 -8.69 -0.03
C GLY A 136 -0.25 -7.51 -0.93
N PHE A 137 -1.02 -6.53 -0.45
CA PHE A 137 -1.40 -5.35 -1.25
C PHE A 137 -0.29 -4.30 -1.32
N THR A 138 0.44 -4.16 -0.22
CA THR A 138 1.64 -3.37 0.00
C THR A 138 2.71 -4.33 0.53
N PRO A 139 3.46 -5.04 -0.34
CA PRO A 139 4.41 -6.08 0.05
C PRO A 139 5.34 -5.64 1.15
N SER A 140 5.01 -6.02 2.39
CA SER A 140 5.64 -5.57 3.63
C SER A 140 5.59 -6.69 4.65
N ALA A 141 6.39 -6.56 5.70
CA ALA A 141 6.46 -7.53 6.79
C ALA A 141 6.37 -6.83 8.16
N PHE A 142 5.52 -7.36 9.04
CA PHE A 142 5.32 -6.81 10.38
C PHE A 142 5.12 -7.91 11.43
N TYR A 143 5.50 -7.62 12.67
CA TYR A 143 5.16 -8.45 13.82
C TYR A 143 3.84 -7.96 14.43
N SER A 144 2.92 -8.88 14.69
CA SER A 144 1.69 -8.61 15.44
C SER A 144 1.93 -8.90 16.91
N LEU A 145 2.04 -7.85 17.72
CA LEU A 145 2.50 -7.94 19.11
C LEU A 145 1.36 -8.18 20.11
N ALA A 146 0.21 -7.59 19.84
CA ALA A 146 -0.96 -7.65 20.72
C ALA A 146 -2.25 -7.56 19.90
N ARG A 147 -3.32 -8.16 20.43
CA ARG A 147 -4.66 -8.10 19.85
C ARG A 147 -5.70 -8.01 20.95
N ALA A 148 -6.66 -7.12 20.78
CA ALA A 148 -7.86 -7.03 21.60
C ALA A 148 -9.10 -7.31 20.75
N ASP A 149 -10.03 -8.08 21.30
CA ASP A 149 -11.30 -8.40 20.66
C ASP A 149 -12.35 -8.58 21.76
N LEU A 150 -13.14 -7.54 22.00
CA LEU A 150 -14.13 -7.51 23.09
C LEU A 150 -15.33 -6.65 22.73
N GLN A 151 -16.39 -6.75 23.52
CA GLN A 151 -17.55 -5.87 23.39
C GLN A 151 -17.41 -4.68 24.34
N ALA A 152 -17.79 -3.49 23.88
CA ALA A 152 -17.85 -2.28 24.70
C ALA A 152 -18.85 -2.49 25.85
N PRO A 153 -18.41 -2.50 27.12
CA PRO A 153 -19.32 -2.71 28.26
C PRO A 153 -20.33 -1.57 28.44
N GLU A 154 -19.95 -0.34 28.06
CA GLU A 154 -20.77 0.86 28.16
C GLU A 154 -20.60 1.73 26.90
N SER A 155 -21.60 2.59 26.63
CA SER A 155 -21.49 3.57 25.55
C SER A 155 -20.59 4.72 25.98
N GLY A 156 -19.67 5.15 25.12
CA GLY A 156 -18.82 6.30 25.39
C GLY A 156 -17.58 6.38 24.52
N THR A 157 -16.66 7.26 24.92
CA THR A 157 -15.36 7.42 24.27
C THR A 157 -14.38 6.41 24.85
N TYR A 158 -13.74 5.64 23.99
CA TYR A 158 -12.65 4.73 24.30
C TYR A 158 -11.33 5.30 23.77
N TYR A 159 -10.22 4.89 24.38
CA TYR A 159 -8.88 5.25 23.96
C TYR A 159 -8.04 4.00 23.71
N ALA A 160 -7.34 3.95 22.59
CA ALA A 160 -6.22 3.05 22.38
C ALA A 160 -4.93 3.85 22.57
N ALA A 161 -4.11 3.45 23.53
CA ALA A 161 -2.81 4.04 23.77
C ALA A 161 -1.70 3.04 23.43
N VAL A 162 -0.61 3.54 22.85
CA VAL A 162 0.62 2.77 22.62
C VAL A 162 1.71 3.36 23.51
N SER A 163 2.33 2.53 24.33
CA SER A 163 3.37 2.94 25.28
C SER A 163 4.59 2.04 25.14
N SER A 164 5.78 2.58 25.35
CA SER A 164 7.02 1.81 25.44
C SER A 164 7.86 2.38 26.58
N ILE A 165 8.21 1.54 27.56
CA ILE A 165 9.12 1.95 28.64
C ILE A 165 10.57 1.88 28.17
N GLU A 166 10.88 0.90 27.31
CA GLU A 166 12.23 0.66 26.81
C GLU A 166 12.28 0.91 25.29
N GLY A 167 13.09 1.90 24.89
CA GLY A 167 13.34 2.20 23.48
C GLY A 167 12.20 2.92 22.75
N GLY A 168 12.31 2.98 21.44
CA GLY A 168 11.35 3.66 20.58
C GLY A 168 11.49 3.22 19.14
N GLY A 169 10.44 3.42 18.36
CA GLY A 169 10.41 3.01 16.96
C GLY A 169 9.03 3.18 16.35
N ASN A 170 8.90 2.62 15.16
CA ASN A 170 7.70 2.71 14.33
C ASN A 170 6.68 1.65 14.73
N TYR A 171 5.43 2.05 14.98
CA TYR A 171 4.32 1.14 15.29
C TYR A 171 3.14 1.38 14.35
N GLY A 172 2.19 0.45 14.36
CA GLY A 172 0.86 0.61 13.80
C GLY A 172 -0.21 0.11 14.77
N VAL A 173 -1.29 0.88 14.95
CA VAL A 173 -2.50 0.42 15.64
C VAL A 173 -3.52 0.01 14.60
N ILE A 174 -3.85 -1.28 14.56
CA ILE A 174 -4.99 -1.78 13.79
C ILE A 174 -6.25 -1.44 14.60
N LEU A 175 -7.22 -0.78 13.99
CA LEU A 175 -8.54 -0.53 14.57
C LEU A 175 -9.63 -0.92 13.58
N GLY A 176 -10.63 -1.65 14.07
CA GLY A 176 -11.80 -2.05 13.31
C GLY A 176 -11.66 -3.41 12.65
N TYR A 177 -12.72 -3.83 11.96
CA TYR A 177 -12.86 -5.19 11.40
C TYR A 177 -13.65 -5.24 10.09
N ARG A 178 -14.25 -4.11 9.67
CA ARG A 178 -14.97 -4.00 8.40
C ARG A 178 -14.04 -3.44 7.34
N GLU A 179 -13.79 -4.23 6.32
CA GLU A 179 -12.95 -3.85 5.20
C GLU A 179 -13.76 -3.09 4.15
N ILE A 180 -13.70 -1.76 4.19
CA ILE A 180 -14.47 -0.88 3.30
C ILE A 180 -13.55 0.18 2.73
N PHE A 181 -13.41 0.22 1.41
CA PHE A 181 -12.56 1.18 0.69
C PHE A 181 -13.39 2.14 -0.14
N SER A 182 -13.14 3.43 0.05
CA SER A 182 -13.58 4.43 -0.91
C SER A 182 -12.70 4.39 -2.16
N LEU A 183 -13.21 4.91 -3.28
CA LEU A 183 -12.44 5.02 -4.52
C LEU A 183 -11.17 5.86 -4.33
N ILE A 184 -11.24 6.93 -3.54
CA ILE A 184 -10.07 7.79 -3.29
C ILE A 184 -9.00 7.06 -2.47
N GLU A 185 -9.40 6.30 -1.44
CA GLU A 185 -8.46 5.47 -0.67
C GLU A 185 -7.81 4.40 -1.56
N TRP A 186 -8.60 3.75 -2.42
CA TRP A 186 -8.09 2.78 -3.38
C TRP A 186 -7.05 3.39 -4.31
N LEU A 187 -7.34 4.56 -4.88
CA LEU A 187 -6.43 5.23 -5.80
C LEU A 187 -5.15 5.69 -5.11
N LEU A 188 -5.19 6.07 -3.83
CA LEU A 188 -4.04 6.59 -3.08
C LEU A 188 -3.11 5.50 -2.51
N ILE A 189 -3.46 4.21 -2.64
CA ILE A 189 -2.61 3.08 -2.19
C ILE A 189 -1.15 3.17 -2.67
N PRO A 190 -0.81 3.52 -3.94
CA PRO A 190 0.58 3.64 -4.37
C PRO A 190 1.39 4.68 -3.57
N LEU A 191 0.77 5.78 -3.16
CA LEU A 191 1.44 6.81 -2.35
C LEU A 191 1.61 6.34 -0.91
N ASN A 192 0.59 5.67 -0.37
CA ASN A 192 0.65 5.12 0.96
C ASN A 192 1.67 3.97 1.06
N GLN A 193 1.83 3.16 0.01
CA GLN A 193 2.85 2.12 -0.08
C GLN A 193 4.27 2.68 0.13
N ILE A 194 4.59 3.84 -0.45
CA ILE A 194 5.88 4.49 -0.22
C ILE A 194 6.03 4.86 1.26
N ARG A 195 4.97 5.37 1.89
CA ARG A 195 4.98 5.71 3.32
C ARG A 195 5.12 4.47 4.20
N THR A 196 4.48 3.36 3.86
CA THR A 196 4.64 2.08 4.55
C THR A 196 6.08 1.57 4.46
N TYR A 197 6.73 1.63 3.30
CA TYR A 197 8.14 1.26 3.19
C TYR A 197 9.08 2.16 4.00
N ARG A 198 8.75 3.46 4.09
CA ARG A 198 9.48 4.38 4.98
C ARG A 198 9.25 4.02 6.45
N TRP A 199 8.03 3.64 6.82
CA TRP A 199 7.69 3.11 8.15
C TRP A 199 8.42 1.80 8.46
N GLU A 200 8.68 0.94 7.47
CA GLU A 200 9.57 -0.23 7.64
C GLU A 200 11.06 0.12 7.76
N GLY A 201 11.42 1.40 7.67
CA GLY A 201 12.80 1.88 7.75
C GLY A 201 13.56 1.82 6.42
N GLN A 202 12.90 1.57 5.29
CA GLN A 202 13.56 1.57 3.99
C GLN A 202 13.94 2.99 3.54
N SER A 203 15.08 3.15 2.87
CA SER A 203 15.50 4.44 2.29
C SER A 203 14.78 4.70 0.96
N LEU A 204 14.57 5.97 0.59
CA LEU A 204 13.98 6.30 -0.72
C LEU A 204 14.79 5.71 -1.88
N PRO A 205 16.14 5.77 -1.93
CA PRO A 205 16.90 5.11 -2.99
C PRO A 205 16.63 3.60 -3.09
N PHE A 206 16.46 2.91 -1.97
CA PHE A 206 16.15 1.49 -1.94
C PHE A 206 14.75 1.19 -2.48
N ILE A 207 13.74 1.98 -2.07
CA ILE A 207 12.35 1.86 -2.55
C ILE A 207 12.27 2.06 -4.07
N PHE A 208 12.97 3.09 -4.59
CA PHE A 208 12.93 3.47 -6.00
C PHE A 208 13.95 2.71 -6.86
N PHE A 209 14.79 1.85 -6.28
CA PHE A 209 15.86 1.15 -6.99
C PHE A 209 15.37 0.35 -8.22
N PRO A 210 14.33 -0.51 -8.13
CA PRO A 210 13.88 -1.29 -9.28
C PRO A 210 13.34 -0.41 -10.41
N LEU A 211 12.61 0.65 -10.07
CA LEU A 211 12.11 1.63 -11.04
C LEU A 211 13.27 2.39 -11.71
N GLY A 212 14.25 2.85 -10.92
CA GLY A 212 15.43 3.56 -11.42
C GLY A 212 16.25 2.72 -12.41
N VAL A 213 16.50 1.45 -12.07
CA VAL A 213 17.19 0.50 -12.95
C VAL A 213 16.38 0.26 -14.24
N THR A 214 15.05 0.09 -14.12
CA THR A 214 14.17 -0.11 -15.28
C THR A 214 14.19 1.08 -16.23
N LEU A 215 14.12 2.30 -15.69
CA LEU A 215 14.18 3.52 -16.49
C LEU A 215 15.54 3.68 -17.16
N ALA A 216 16.64 3.50 -16.41
CA ALA A 216 18.00 3.64 -16.94
C ALA A 216 18.28 2.62 -18.07
N THR A 217 17.95 1.35 -17.85
CA THR A 217 18.12 0.28 -18.84
C THR A 217 17.22 0.48 -20.06
N GLY A 218 15.97 0.91 -19.86
CA GLY A 218 15.04 1.22 -20.94
C GLY A 218 15.51 2.38 -21.81
N ILE A 219 15.92 3.49 -21.20
CA ILE A 219 16.44 4.68 -21.90
C ILE A 219 17.70 4.31 -22.69
N LEU A 220 18.64 3.56 -22.09
CA LEU A 220 19.85 3.10 -22.76
C LEU A 220 19.51 2.23 -23.97
N ALA A 221 18.63 1.24 -23.81
CA ALA A 221 18.23 0.34 -24.89
C ALA A 221 17.57 1.08 -26.07
N ILE A 222 16.81 2.14 -25.80
CA ILE A 222 16.19 2.98 -26.84
C ILE A 222 17.23 3.87 -27.52
N SER A 223 18.13 4.48 -26.75
CA SER A 223 19.18 5.38 -27.25
C SER A 223 20.17 4.65 -28.16
N LEU A 224 20.44 3.37 -27.89
CA LEU A 224 21.28 2.51 -28.74
C LEU A 224 20.63 2.17 -30.09
N LYS A 225 19.30 2.29 -30.22
CA LYS A 225 18.60 2.10 -31.49
C LYS A 225 18.47 3.43 -32.23
N LYS A 226 19.45 3.74 -33.10
CA LYS A 226 19.49 4.97 -33.91
C LYS A 226 18.16 5.28 -34.61
N GLU A 227 17.47 4.28 -35.15
CA GLU A 227 16.15 4.42 -35.80
C GLU A 227 15.01 4.83 -34.82
N ALA A 228 15.06 4.35 -33.57
CA ALA A 228 14.09 4.72 -32.55
C ALA A 228 14.34 6.14 -32.00
N ALA A 229 15.60 6.57 -31.98
CA ALA A 229 16.02 7.90 -31.51
C ALA A 229 15.94 9.00 -32.58
N ALA A 230 15.96 8.67 -33.87
CA ALA A 230 16.08 9.62 -34.98
C ALA A 230 14.85 10.50 -35.26
N GLY A 231 13.71 10.28 -34.58
CA GLY A 231 12.50 11.09 -34.73
C GLY A 231 11.81 11.39 -33.41
N PHE A 232 11.82 12.66 -32.99
CA PHE A 232 11.09 13.07 -31.79
C PHE A 232 9.58 13.09 -32.07
N ASN A 233 8.85 12.19 -31.41
CA ASN A 233 7.40 12.14 -31.39
C ASN A 233 6.94 12.10 -29.92
N PRO A 234 6.41 13.21 -29.37
CA PRO A 234 6.01 13.31 -27.97
C PRO A 234 5.06 12.19 -27.52
N ALA A 235 4.07 11.85 -28.34
CA ALA A 235 3.10 10.81 -28.02
C ALA A 235 3.76 9.42 -27.95
N ARG A 236 4.74 9.15 -28.83
CA ARG A 236 5.54 7.92 -28.80
C ARG A 236 6.40 7.84 -27.54
N TRP A 237 7.06 8.94 -27.16
CA TRP A 237 7.89 9.00 -25.96
C TRP A 237 7.05 8.86 -24.69
N ALA A 238 5.91 9.53 -24.61
CA ALA A 238 4.96 9.37 -23.51
C ALA A 238 4.52 7.90 -23.36
N GLY A 239 4.18 7.23 -24.47
CA GLY A 239 3.81 5.80 -24.44
C GLY A 239 4.95 4.86 -24.05
N ILE A 240 6.19 5.18 -24.46
CA ILE A 240 7.40 4.46 -24.03
C ILE A 240 7.61 4.61 -22.53
N PHE A 241 7.61 5.84 -22.02
CA PHE A 241 7.84 6.09 -20.60
C PHE A 241 6.71 5.50 -19.75
N ALA A 242 5.45 5.61 -20.18
CA ALA A 242 4.33 4.91 -19.54
C ALA A 242 4.63 3.41 -19.40
N GLY A 243 5.12 2.78 -20.48
CA GLY A 243 5.52 1.37 -20.46
C GLY A 243 6.66 1.04 -19.51
N LEU A 244 7.69 1.90 -19.43
CA LEU A 244 8.80 1.72 -18.49
C LEU A 244 8.36 1.92 -17.03
N PHE A 245 7.47 2.87 -16.75
CA PHE A 245 6.91 3.06 -15.41
C PHE A 245 6.06 1.86 -14.98
N PHE A 246 5.18 1.35 -15.85
CA PHE A 246 4.41 0.14 -15.55
C PHE A 246 5.31 -1.08 -15.31
N LEU A 247 6.31 -1.29 -16.18
CA LEU A 247 7.27 -2.38 -16.02
C LEU A 247 8.06 -2.24 -14.72
N GLY A 248 8.52 -1.03 -14.42
CA GLY A 248 9.27 -0.71 -13.20
C GLY A 248 8.45 -0.97 -11.96
N THR A 249 7.17 -0.61 -11.93
CA THR A 249 6.27 -0.93 -10.80
C THR A 249 6.13 -2.44 -10.61
N GLY A 250 5.98 -3.22 -11.68
CA GLY A 250 5.89 -4.68 -11.56
C GLY A 250 7.17 -5.30 -10.99
N LEU A 251 8.34 -4.81 -11.41
CA LEU A 251 9.63 -5.22 -10.84
C LEU A 251 9.80 -4.74 -9.39
N SER A 252 9.28 -3.55 -9.03
CA SER A 252 9.25 -3.07 -7.65
C SER A 252 8.41 -3.96 -6.74
N PHE A 253 7.24 -4.42 -7.20
CA PHE A 253 6.42 -5.39 -6.44
C PHE A 253 7.18 -6.69 -6.19
N ILE A 254 7.85 -7.25 -7.19
CA ILE A 254 8.68 -8.47 -7.03
C ILE A 254 9.81 -8.22 -6.05
N PHE A 255 10.52 -7.10 -6.18
CA PHE A 255 11.62 -6.74 -5.29
C PHE A 255 11.16 -6.62 -3.83
N GLN A 256 10.08 -5.88 -3.58
CA GLN A 256 9.54 -5.68 -2.23
C GLN A 256 8.95 -6.97 -1.65
N MET A 257 8.35 -7.82 -2.47
CA MET A 257 7.93 -9.17 -2.09
C MET A 257 9.10 -10.01 -1.58
N LEU A 258 10.22 -10.04 -2.32
CA LEU A 258 11.41 -10.80 -1.93
C LEU A 258 12.02 -10.27 -0.63
N VAL A 259 12.06 -8.94 -0.45
CA VAL A 259 12.55 -8.31 0.78
C VAL A 259 11.65 -8.65 1.97
N SER A 260 10.33 -8.64 1.78
CA SER A 260 9.36 -8.90 2.85
C SER A 260 9.31 -10.38 3.23
N LEU A 261 9.36 -11.28 2.24
CA LEU A 261 9.42 -12.73 2.46
C LEU A 261 10.74 -13.17 3.10
N SER A 262 11.82 -12.40 2.97
CA SER A 262 13.06 -12.71 3.70
C SER A 262 12.95 -12.41 5.20
N ARG A 263 11.84 -11.83 5.67
CA ARG A 263 11.60 -11.43 7.07
C ARG A 263 10.30 -11.97 7.66
N SER A 264 9.48 -12.64 6.85
CA SER A 264 8.15 -13.11 7.23
C SER A 264 7.94 -14.56 6.82
N SER A 265 6.92 -15.18 7.41
CA SER A 265 6.45 -16.48 6.96
C SER A 265 5.60 -16.34 5.68
N TYR A 266 5.53 -17.44 4.91
CA TYR A 266 4.71 -17.46 3.71
C TYR A 266 3.22 -17.27 4.04
N SER A 267 2.57 -16.35 3.33
CA SER A 267 1.14 -16.08 3.42
C SER A 267 0.45 -16.29 2.07
N PRO A 268 -0.81 -16.75 2.01
CA PRO A 268 -1.61 -16.77 0.78
C PRO A 268 -1.71 -15.40 0.09
N GLU A 269 -1.53 -14.31 0.83
CA GLU A 269 -1.51 -12.93 0.31
C GLU A 269 -0.38 -12.68 -0.71
N VAL A 270 0.66 -13.52 -0.76
CA VAL A 270 1.69 -13.49 -1.82
C VAL A 270 1.07 -13.55 -3.21
N ILE A 271 -0.06 -14.26 -3.39
CA ILE A 271 -0.77 -14.34 -4.67
C ILE A 271 -1.25 -12.96 -5.15
N ILE A 272 -1.65 -12.09 -4.21
CA ILE A 272 -2.09 -10.72 -4.48
C ILE A 272 -0.94 -9.92 -5.10
N THR A 273 0.22 -9.97 -4.47
CA THR A 273 1.42 -9.30 -4.96
C THR A 273 1.87 -9.80 -6.33
N VAL A 274 1.86 -11.13 -6.53
CA VAL A 274 2.20 -11.74 -7.81
C VAL A 274 1.26 -11.27 -8.90
N PHE A 275 -0.05 -11.19 -8.62
CA PHE A 275 -1.03 -10.66 -9.56
C PHE A 275 -0.73 -9.21 -9.94
N LEU A 276 -0.52 -8.32 -8.96
CA LEU A 276 -0.21 -6.90 -9.20
C LEU A 276 1.09 -6.71 -9.99
N ALA A 277 2.11 -7.52 -9.69
CA ALA A 277 3.38 -7.53 -10.41
C ALA A 277 3.20 -7.93 -11.88
N LEU A 278 2.54 -9.07 -12.13
CA LEU A 278 2.32 -9.59 -13.49
C LEU A 278 1.42 -8.67 -14.31
N ALA A 279 0.39 -8.09 -13.70
CA ALA A 279 -0.48 -7.12 -14.35
C ALA A 279 0.30 -5.87 -14.77
N SER A 280 1.13 -5.32 -13.88
CA SER A 280 1.99 -4.17 -14.15
C SER A 280 2.99 -4.45 -15.26
N ILE A 281 3.65 -5.61 -15.24
CA ILE A 281 4.56 -6.06 -16.32
C ILE A 281 3.81 -6.19 -17.65
N GLY A 282 2.62 -6.79 -17.64
CA GLY A 282 1.78 -6.95 -18.83
C GLY A 282 1.38 -5.61 -19.46
N LEU A 283 0.98 -4.64 -18.63
CA LEU A 283 0.71 -3.27 -19.07
C LEU A 283 1.96 -2.61 -19.67
N GLY A 284 3.10 -2.76 -19.00
CA GLY A 284 4.39 -2.20 -19.46
C GLY A 284 4.84 -2.76 -20.81
N ILE A 285 4.85 -4.08 -20.96
CA ILE A 285 5.18 -4.75 -22.22
C ILE A 285 4.24 -4.31 -23.34
N THR A 286 2.94 -4.22 -23.06
CA THR A 286 1.93 -3.80 -24.06
C THR A 286 2.17 -2.36 -24.52
N ALA A 287 2.38 -1.43 -23.58
CA ALA A 287 2.67 -0.03 -23.88
C ALA A 287 3.97 0.12 -24.71
N LEU A 288 5.03 -0.60 -24.35
CA LEU A 288 6.30 -0.60 -25.09
C LEU A 288 6.13 -1.17 -26.52
N ILE A 289 5.44 -2.29 -26.68
CA ILE A 289 5.18 -2.89 -28.01
C ILE A 289 4.40 -1.92 -28.90
N LEU A 290 3.34 -1.29 -28.36
CA LEU A 290 2.51 -0.37 -29.13
C LEU A 290 3.27 0.89 -29.55
N SER A 291 4.19 1.37 -28.71
CA SER A 291 4.99 2.58 -28.97
C SER A 291 6.19 2.33 -29.87
N LEU A 292 6.82 1.15 -29.79
CA LEU A 292 8.02 0.83 -30.58
C LEU A 292 7.70 0.30 -31.97
N LYS A 293 6.59 -0.43 -32.16
CA LYS A 293 6.28 -1.12 -33.42
C LYS A 293 5.85 -0.20 -34.57
N ASN A 294 5.51 1.06 -34.33
CA ASN A 294 4.89 1.89 -35.35
C ASN A 294 5.32 3.36 -35.24
N GLU A 295 6.22 3.76 -36.14
CA GLU A 295 6.79 5.12 -36.20
C GLU A 295 5.74 6.23 -36.42
N GLY A 296 4.59 5.88 -37.01
CA GLY A 296 3.45 6.78 -37.21
C GLY A 296 2.46 6.87 -36.03
N TYR A 297 2.86 6.48 -34.82
CA TYR A 297 2.04 6.68 -33.62
C TYR A 297 1.65 8.16 -33.46
N GLY A 298 0.40 8.47 -33.11
CA GLY A 298 -0.13 9.85 -33.06
C GLY A 298 -0.58 10.45 -34.41
N ILE A 299 -0.36 9.76 -35.54
CA ILE A 299 -0.84 10.17 -36.86
C ILE A 299 -2.20 9.49 -37.12
N LYS A 300 -3.31 10.19 -36.83
CA LYS A 300 -4.71 9.85 -37.18
C LYS A 300 -5.18 8.41 -36.89
N SER A 301 -4.76 7.78 -35.78
CA SER A 301 -5.22 6.42 -35.42
C SER A 301 -6.05 6.42 -34.12
N THR A 302 -7.36 6.64 -34.24
CA THR A 302 -8.33 6.63 -33.12
C THR A 302 -8.24 5.37 -32.28
N ARG A 303 -8.01 4.21 -32.91
CA ARG A 303 -7.86 2.91 -32.21
C ARG A 303 -6.71 2.90 -31.20
N LYS A 304 -5.60 3.57 -31.49
CA LYS A 304 -4.44 3.61 -30.57
C LYS A 304 -4.67 4.55 -29.39
N GLN A 305 -5.44 5.61 -29.61
CA GLN A 305 -5.85 6.51 -28.53
C GLN A 305 -6.70 5.77 -27.50
N PHE A 306 -7.65 4.94 -27.96
CA PHE A 306 -8.42 4.06 -27.08
C PHE A 306 -7.55 3.05 -26.32
N TYR A 307 -6.51 2.48 -26.96
CA TYR A 307 -5.61 1.56 -26.25
C TYR A 307 -4.85 2.24 -25.12
N PHE A 308 -4.30 3.43 -25.35
CA PHE A 308 -3.54 4.13 -24.32
C PHE A 308 -4.43 4.75 -23.24
N PHE A 309 -5.64 5.16 -23.58
CA PHE A 309 -6.65 5.52 -22.59
C PHE A 309 -7.00 4.33 -21.69
N GLY A 310 -7.20 3.15 -22.29
CA GLY A 310 -7.43 1.91 -21.54
C GLY A 310 -6.24 1.50 -20.67
N LEU A 311 -5.01 1.66 -21.16
CA LEU A 311 -3.79 1.42 -20.38
C LEU A 311 -3.66 2.40 -19.21
N GLY A 312 -3.99 3.67 -19.39
CA GLY A 312 -4.01 4.67 -18.33
C GLY A 312 -5.02 4.31 -17.23
N LEU A 313 -6.25 3.97 -17.63
CA LEU A 313 -7.29 3.57 -16.67
C LEU A 313 -6.93 2.28 -15.92
N ALA A 314 -6.43 1.26 -16.63
CA ALA A 314 -5.97 0.02 -16.02
C ALA A 314 -4.78 0.27 -15.07
N GLY A 315 -3.83 1.13 -15.47
CA GLY A 315 -2.70 1.50 -14.64
C GLY A 315 -3.10 2.20 -13.35
N LEU A 316 -4.10 3.09 -13.38
CA LEU A 316 -4.66 3.71 -12.17
C LEU A 316 -5.31 2.67 -11.25
N LEU A 317 -6.16 1.81 -11.79
CA LEU A 317 -6.92 0.83 -11.01
C LEU A 317 -6.05 -0.28 -10.40
N LEU A 318 -4.97 -0.64 -11.09
CA LEU A 318 -4.02 -1.70 -10.69
C LEU A 318 -2.73 -1.14 -10.09
N TRP A 319 -2.69 0.16 -9.78
CA TRP A 319 -1.54 0.83 -9.14
C TRP A 319 -0.24 0.80 -9.94
N ALA A 320 -0.30 0.47 -11.23
CA ALA A 320 0.86 0.39 -12.09
C ALA A 320 1.34 1.79 -12.49
N GLY A 321 2.64 2.04 -12.36
CA GLY A 321 3.31 3.25 -12.82
C GLY A 321 3.23 4.46 -11.89
N TRP A 322 2.82 4.28 -10.61
CA TRP A 322 2.88 5.32 -9.57
C TRP A 322 2.32 6.68 -10.01
N PHE A 323 1.10 6.69 -10.58
CA PHE A 323 0.42 7.83 -11.23
C PHE A 323 1.10 8.42 -12.47
N ILE A 324 2.43 8.48 -12.53
CA ILE A 324 3.19 9.01 -13.66
C ILE A 324 2.94 8.17 -14.92
N GLY A 325 3.03 6.84 -14.81
CA GLY A 325 2.75 5.93 -15.92
C GLY A 325 1.36 6.11 -16.53
N PRO A 326 0.28 6.12 -15.71
CA PRO A 326 -1.06 6.41 -16.20
C PRO A 326 -1.21 7.78 -16.85
N ILE A 327 -0.65 8.85 -16.25
CA ILE A 327 -0.68 10.20 -16.83
C ILE A 327 -0.02 10.20 -18.21
N LEU A 328 1.17 9.62 -18.34
CA LEU A 328 1.88 9.50 -19.60
C LEU A 328 1.11 8.65 -20.62
N ALA A 329 0.38 7.62 -20.17
CA ALA A 329 -0.49 6.85 -21.05
C ALA A 329 -1.66 7.70 -21.57
N PHE A 330 -2.29 8.52 -20.72
CA PHE A 330 -3.33 9.46 -21.18
C PHE A 330 -2.77 10.52 -22.13
N GLU A 331 -1.57 11.06 -21.86
CA GLU A 331 -0.89 11.97 -22.78
C GLU A 331 -0.65 11.33 -24.14
N ALA A 332 -0.17 10.07 -24.17
CA ALA A 332 0.01 9.33 -25.40
C ALA A 332 -1.30 9.13 -26.17
N ALA A 333 -2.44 9.01 -25.46
CA ALA A 333 -3.76 8.90 -26.08
C ALA A 333 -4.25 10.23 -26.68
N VAL A 334 -3.97 11.36 -26.04
CA VAL A 334 -4.54 12.66 -26.43
C VAL A 334 -3.67 13.43 -27.40
N LEU A 335 -2.33 13.36 -27.29
CA LEU A 335 -1.40 14.20 -28.05
C LEU A 335 -1.49 13.94 -29.58
N PRO A 336 -1.99 14.90 -30.38
CA PRO A 336 -2.00 14.77 -31.83
C PRO A 336 -0.61 15.12 -32.38
N TRP A 337 0.04 14.20 -33.11
CA TRP A 337 1.28 14.52 -33.83
C TRP A 337 0.99 14.74 -35.31
N ARG A 338 1.08 16.00 -35.76
CA ARG A 338 1.23 16.34 -37.18
C ARG A 338 2.68 16.71 -37.42
N ARG A 339 3.42 15.85 -38.13
CA ARG A 339 4.75 16.20 -38.64
C ARG A 339 4.61 17.50 -39.44
N LYS A 340 5.22 18.60 -38.98
CA LYS A 340 5.39 19.78 -39.85
C LYS A 340 6.16 19.28 -41.08
N ARG A 341 5.55 19.44 -42.25
CA ARG A 341 6.13 19.02 -43.54
C ARG A 341 7.38 19.82 -43.84
#